data_AF-A0AAU8MWI8-F1
#
_entry.id   AF-A0AAU8MWI8-F1
#
_cell.length_a   1.000
_cell.length_b   1.000
_cell.length_c   1.000
_cell.angle_alpha   90.00
_cell.angle_beta   90.00
_cell.angle_gamma   90.00
#
_symmetry.space_group_name_H-M   'P 1'
#
loop_
_entity.id
_entity.type
_entity.pdbx_description
1 polymer ?
#
loop_
_entity_poly.entity_id
_entity_poly.type
_entity_poly.pdbx_seq_one_letter_code
_entity_poly.pdbx_strand_id
1 'polypeptide(L)'
;MSVDTTERDASRALQALHAATWFALCEGDRYSALGRRAVANSFYNLLPLLAEVRKAMGAPLPAAADVLQLQVLEASGSANDEPRDG
;
A
#
# COMPACT_ATOMS: atom_id res chain seq x y z
N MET A 1 20.97 24.71 5.89
CA MET A 1 19.77 24.98 5.07
C MET A 1 19.22 23.67 4.50
N SER A 2 18.82 22.71 5.34
CA SER A 2 18.56 21.31 4.88
C SER A 2 17.20 20.72 5.27
N VAL A 3 16.41 21.40 6.10
CA VAL A 3 15.08 20.91 6.55
C VAL A 3 14.00 21.18 5.48
N ASP A 4 14.15 22.28 4.76
CA ASP A 4 13.15 22.79 3.80
C ASP A 4 13.09 21.94 2.51
N THR A 5 14.17 21.27 2.14
CA THR A 5 14.22 20.39 0.95
C THR A 5 13.56 19.04 1.22
N THR A 6 13.77 18.47 2.41
CA THR A 6 13.19 17.17 2.78
C THR A 6 11.67 17.22 2.91
N GLU A 7 11.13 18.31 3.45
CA GLU A 7 9.67 18.50 3.56
C GLU A 7 9.01 18.70 2.18
N ARG A 8 9.68 19.42 1.27
CA ARG A 8 9.22 19.60 -0.10
C ARG A 8 9.24 18.29 -0.90
N ASP A 9 10.30 17.51 -0.75
CA ASP A 9 10.43 16.20 -1.42
C ASP A 9 9.39 15.21 -0.92
N ALA A 10 9.12 15.17 0.40
CA ALA A 10 8.06 14.37 0.98
C ALA A 10 6.67 14.79 0.49
N SER A 11 6.39 16.09 0.47
CA SER A 11 5.10 16.62 -0.01
C SER A 11 4.87 16.29 -1.48
N ARG A 12 5.90 16.44 -2.32
CA ARG A 12 5.85 16.07 -3.74
C ARG A 12 5.62 14.57 -3.94
N ALA A 13 6.28 13.74 -3.15
CA ALA A 13 6.14 12.29 -3.20
C ALA A 13 4.71 11.84 -2.82
N LEU A 14 4.14 12.39 -1.75
CA LEU A 14 2.77 12.11 -1.34
C LEU A 14 1.74 12.61 -2.37
N GLN A 15 1.98 13.78 -2.97
CA GLN A 15 1.09 14.31 -4.01
C GLN A 15 1.10 13.44 -5.27
N ALA A 16 2.28 12.95 -5.69
CA ALA A 16 2.39 12.01 -6.80
C ALA A 16 1.66 10.68 -6.50
N LEU A 17 1.74 10.20 -5.25
CA LEU A 17 1.05 8.99 -4.81
C LEU A 17 -0.47 9.18 -4.85
N HIS A 18 -0.94 10.30 -4.31
CA HIS A 18 -2.35 10.67 -4.34
C HIS A 18 -2.88 10.72 -5.78
N ALA A 19 -2.17 11.41 -6.68
CA ALA A 19 -2.58 11.54 -8.08
C ALA A 19 -2.68 10.19 -8.80
N ALA A 20 -1.69 9.30 -8.64
CA ALA A 20 -1.72 7.98 -9.26
C ALA A 20 -2.87 7.12 -8.71
N THR A 21 -3.11 7.19 -7.39
CA THR A 21 -4.17 6.46 -6.71
C THR A 21 -5.55 6.97 -7.12
N TRP A 22 -5.74 8.30 -7.16
CA TRP A 22 -6.96 8.93 -7.62
C TRP A 22 -7.29 8.53 -9.06
N PHE A 23 -6.30 8.61 -9.96
CA PHE A 23 -6.46 8.17 -11.34
C PHE A 23 -6.90 6.69 -11.38
N ALA A 24 -6.24 5.81 -10.63
CA ALA A 24 -6.57 4.38 -10.63
C ALA A 24 -7.98 4.05 -10.09
N LEU A 25 -8.48 4.82 -9.12
CA LEU A 25 -9.76 4.57 -8.46
C LEU A 25 -10.94 5.25 -9.17
N CYS A 26 -10.72 6.44 -9.73
CA CYS A 26 -11.80 7.35 -10.13
C CYS A 26 -11.83 7.67 -11.63
N GLU A 27 -10.68 7.67 -12.32
CA GLU A 27 -10.60 8.18 -13.71
C GLU A 27 -10.18 7.10 -14.73
N GLY A 28 -9.35 6.15 -14.30
CA GLY A 28 -8.79 5.11 -15.15
C GLY A 28 -9.77 3.97 -15.40
N ASP A 29 -9.98 3.64 -16.67
CA ASP A 29 -10.71 2.45 -17.07
C ASP A 29 -9.90 1.17 -16.81
N ARG A 30 -10.16 0.51 -15.70
CA ARG A 30 -9.46 -0.73 -15.33
C ARG A 30 -9.90 -1.95 -16.14
N TYR A 31 -10.98 -1.86 -16.91
CA TYR A 31 -11.57 -3.00 -17.62
C TYR A 31 -11.06 -3.11 -19.06
N SER A 32 -10.70 -2.01 -19.71
CA SER A 32 -10.01 -2.06 -21.01
C SER A 32 -8.50 -2.31 -20.87
N ALA A 33 -7.91 -2.93 -21.90
CA ALA A 33 -6.46 -3.12 -21.97
C ALA A 33 -5.70 -1.79 -21.99
N LEU A 34 -6.25 -0.79 -22.67
CA LEU A 34 -5.64 0.54 -22.80
C LEU A 34 -5.69 1.31 -21.47
N GLY A 35 -6.80 1.24 -20.75
CA GLY A 35 -6.92 1.88 -19.45
C GLY A 35 -6.11 1.17 -18.35
N ARG A 36 -6.00 -0.17 -18.36
CA ARG A 36 -5.03 -0.86 -17.47
C ARG A 36 -3.58 -0.40 -17.68
N ARG A 37 -3.19 -0.19 -18.94
CA ARG A 37 -1.87 0.35 -19.27
C ARG A 37 -1.71 1.79 -18.80
N ALA A 38 -2.73 2.62 -18.94
CA ALA A 38 -2.71 3.99 -18.43
C ALA A 38 -2.59 4.03 -16.90
N VAL A 39 -3.29 3.15 -16.19
CA VAL A 39 -3.18 3.02 -14.73
C VAL A 39 -1.78 2.57 -14.33
N ALA A 40 -1.20 1.56 -15.00
CA ALA A 40 0.18 1.17 -14.72
C ALA A 40 1.18 2.31 -14.95
N ASN A 41 0.99 3.09 -16.02
CA ASN A 41 1.81 4.25 -16.33
C ASN A 41 1.74 5.36 -15.28
N SER A 42 0.59 5.59 -14.64
CA SER A 42 0.50 6.59 -13.56
C SER A 42 1.38 6.20 -12.37
N PHE A 43 1.50 4.90 -12.06
CA PHE A 43 2.36 4.39 -11.00
C PHE A 43 3.84 4.28 -11.41
N TYR A 44 4.17 4.13 -12.70
CA TYR A 44 5.58 4.14 -13.12
C TYR A 44 6.29 5.46 -12.80
N ASN A 45 5.55 6.57 -12.81
CA ASN A 45 6.07 7.88 -12.43
C ASN A 45 6.43 7.99 -10.93
N LEU A 46 5.92 7.07 -10.08
CA LEU A 46 6.24 7.00 -8.66
C LEU A 46 7.53 6.26 -8.35
N LEU A 47 8.04 5.41 -9.26
CA LEU A 47 9.22 4.58 -9.00
C LEU A 47 10.43 5.36 -8.45
N PRO A 48 10.79 6.54 -8.99
CA PRO A 48 11.90 7.32 -8.46
C PRO A 48 11.64 7.94 -7.07
N LEU A 49 10.37 8.03 -6.65
CA LEU A 49 9.94 8.70 -5.42
C LEU A 49 9.57 7.72 -4.30
N LEU A 50 9.62 6.41 -4.54
CA LEU A 50 9.15 5.38 -3.58
C LEU A 50 9.82 5.47 -2.21
N ALA A 51 11.12 5.79 -2.16
CA ALA A 51 11.85 5.95 -0.90
C ALA A 51 11.31 7.14 -0.09
N GLU A 52 11.02 8.26 -0.75
CA GLU A 52 10.45 9.46 -0.12
C GLU A 52 9.00 9.26 0.27
N VAL A 53 8.21 8.57 -0.56
CA VAL A 53 6.86 8.12 -0.19
C VAL A 53 6.89 7.28 1.08
N ARG A 54 7.77 6.28 1.16
CA ARG A 54 7.90 5.41 2.35
C ARG A 54 8.28 6.21 3.59
N LYS A 55 9.27 7.10 3.49
CA LYS A 55 9.71 7.97 4.60
C LYS A 55 8.56 8.89 5.04
N ALA A 56 7.85 9.50 4.10
CA ALA A 56 6.75 10.41 4.36
C ALA A 56 5.53 9.71 4.98
N MET A 57 5.29 8.44 4.67
CA MET A 57 4.24 7.63 5.30
C MET A 57 4.61 7.13 6.71
N GLY A 58 5.84 7.35 7.17
CA GLY A 58 6.17 7.37 8.60
C GLY A 58 6.07 6.07 9.41
N ALA A 59 5.76 4.90 8.81
CA ALA A 59 5.61 3.66 9.56
C ALA A 59 6.51 2.52 9.02
N PRO A 60 7.14 1.71 9.90
CA PRO A 60 7.60 0.40 9.49
C PRO A 60 6.36 -0.40 9.07
N LEU A 61 6.24 -0.72 7.78
CA LEU A 61 5.37 -1.82 7.35
C LEU A 61 5.85 -3.05 8.14
N PRO A 62 5.04 -3.64 9.04
CA PRO A 62 5.37 -4.96 9.56
C PRO A 62 5.59 -5.84 8.34
N ALA A 63 6.69 -6.58 8.32
CA ALA A 63 6.97 -7.52 7.25
C ALA A 63 5.67 -8.32 7.03
N ALA A 64 5.09 -8.24 5.83
CA ALA A 64 3.81 -8.87 5.53
C ALA A 64 3.81 -10.39 5.79
N ALA A 65 4.99 -10.97 6.04
CA ALA A 65 5.19 -12.33 6.53
C ALA A 65 4.65 -12.58 7.95
N ASP A 66 4.69 -11.60 8.87
CA ASP A 66 4.27 -11.81 10.27
C ASP A 66 2.75 -11.68 10.47
N VAL A 67 2.08 -10.89 9.62
CA VAL A 67 0.61 -10.71 9.71
C VAL A 67 -0.12 -11.98 9.28
N LEU A 68 0.42 -12.73 8.31
CA LEU A 68 -0.12 -14.06 7.97
C LEU A 68 0.12 -15.08 9.10
N GLN A 69 1.27 -15.04 9.77
CA GLN A 69 1.56 -15.98 10.86
C GLN A 69 0.68 -15.72 12.09
N LEU A 70 0.39 -14.46 12.43
CA LEU A 70 -0.46 -14.12 13.56
C LEU A 70 -1.92 -14.56 13.34
N GLN A 71 -2.46 -14.32 12.14
CA GLN A 71 -3.83 -14.71 11.78
C GLN A 71 -4.01 -16.23 11.68
N VAL A 72 -2.97 -16.96 11.23
CA VAL A 72 -2.99 -18.43 11.19
C VAL A 72 -2.90 -19.03 12.59
N LEU A 73 -2.13 -18.43 13.51
CA LEU A 73 -2.07 -18.89 14.90
C LEU A 73 -3.39 -18.68 15.65
N GLU A 74 -4.05 -17.53 15.48
CA GLU A 74 -5.35 -17.26 16.11
C GLU A 74 -6.47 -18.16 15.55
N ALA A 75 -6.46 -18.42 14.23
CA ALA A 75 -7.40 -19.36 13.61
C ALA A 75 -7.18 -20.82 14.05
N SER A 76 -5.93 -21.19 14.36
CA SER A 76 -5.58 -22.55 14.81
C SER A 76 -5.88 -22.79 16.30
N GLY A 77 -5.99 -21.72 17.10
CA GLY A 77 -6.36 -21.80 18.51
C GLY A 77 -7.87 -21.95 18.79
N SER A 78 -8.71 -21.73 17.79
CA SER A 78 -10.18 -21.73 17.92
C SER A 78 -10.84 -23.08 17.56
N ALA A 79 -10.06 -24.08 17.11
CA ALA A 79 -10.59 -25.33 16.56
C ALA A 79 -10.76 -26.48 17.59
N ASN A 80 -10.64 -26.23 18.89
CA ASN A 80 -10.72 -27.28 19.92
C ASN A 80 -11.74 -26.97 21.02
N ASP A 81 -13.01 -26.76 20.66
CA ASP A 81 -14.10 -26.93 21.62
C ASP A 81 -15.27 -27.66 20.93
N GLU A 82 -15.16 -28.98 20.87
CA GLU A 82 -16.29 -29.89 20.63
C GLU A 82 -16.91 -30.24 22.00
N PRO A 83 -18.16 -29.87 22.30
CA PRO A 83 -18.95 -30.59 23.28
C PRO A 83 -19.77 -31.66 22.56
N ARG A 84 -19.17 -32.85 22.63
CA ARG A 84 -19.73 -34.20 22.56
C ARG A 84 -21.15 -34.31 23.15
N ASP A 85 -21.99 -35.08 22.44
CA ASP A 85 -23.38 -35.44 22.76
C ASP A 85 -23.69 -35.73 24.24
N GLY A 86 -24.88 -35.28 24.66
CA GLY A 86 -25.56 -35.64 25.90
C GLY A 86 -27.02 -35.19 25.89
#